data_AF-A0A7Z9PVL1-F1
#
_entry.id   AF-A0A7Z9PVL1-F1
#
_cell.length_a   1.000
_cell.length_b   1.000
_cell.length_c   1.000
_cell.angle_alpha   90.00
_cell.angle_beta   90.00
_cell.angle_gamma   90.00
#
_symmetry.space_group_name_H-M   'P 1'
#
loop_
_entity.id
_entity.type
_entity.pdbx_description
1 polymer ?
#
loop_
_entity_poly.entity_id
_entity_poly.type
_entity_poly.pdbx_seq_one_letter_code
_entity_poly.pdbx_strand_id
1 'polypeptide(L)'
;MRMLSTGAAAKIAGCSSDTIRRACQSEDLRAEMVEGKRGLVWKVREDSLRDWIEEREREKQERLEEAQGSVAAGPQDGPSIAAEKPQESTSTAEEMQDGSVMTAGVLAAMQESLKEALEVAREQRVDRLEAERRATEAEKNAFRLARQIQALMTDMDRQKRLLSENAESLIEKDAELKQQLAINEEKAERERAIREEAEAETYQARAEALEFQEKLKAAEQELEKIRAEAEESSSKLKEARTEIEGWESRRKQSFWNRILGRSG
;
A
#
# COMPACT_ATOMS: atom_id res chain seq x y z
N MET A 1 -20.07 -20.74 11.66
CA MET A 1 -20.14 -19.29 11.90
C MET A 1 -18.95 -18.88 12.77
N ARG A 2 -17.99 -18.12 12.23
CA ARG A 2 -16.76 -17.77 12.95
C ARG A 2 -16.98 -16.47 13.71
N MET A 3 -16.70 -16.52 15.02
CA MET A 3 -16.82 -15.37 15.92
C MET A 3 -15.44 -14.78 16.17
N LEU A 4 -15.30 -13.49 15.92
CA LEU A 4 -14.05 -12.72 16.04
C LEU A 4 -14.09 -11.85 17.29
N SER A 5 -12.94 -11.66 17.93
CA SER A 5 -12.82 -10.62 18.96
C SER A 5 -12.83 -9.24 18.30
N THR A 6 -13.23 -8.20 19.04
CA THR A 6 -13.18 -6.81 18.54
C THR A 6 -11.81 -6.42 18.00
N GLY A 7 -10.72 -6.88 18.64
CA GLY A 7 -9.35 -6.62 18.18
C GLY A 7 -8.99 -7.34 16.87
N ALA A 8 -9.51 -8.55 16.65
CA ALA A 8 -9.34 -9.25 15.37
C ALA A 8 -10.19 -8.62 14.26
N ALA A 9 -11.43 -8.25 14.57
CA ALA A 9 -12.32 -7.54 13.66
C ALA A 9 -11.75 -6.18 13.23
N ALA A 10 -11.17 -5.42 14.16
CA ALA A 10 -10.54 -4.13 13.89
C ALA A 10 -9.35 -4.22 12.91
N LYS A 11 -8.55 -5.29 13.02
CA LYS A 11 -7.44 -5.55 12.09
C LYS A 11 -7.94 -5.86 10.69
N ILE A 12 -9.01 -6.64 10.57
CA ILE A 12 -9.60 -7.01 9.27
C ILE A 12 -10.24 -5.78 8.61
N ALA A 13 -10.95 -4.95 9.38
CA ALA A 13 -11.62 -3.75 8.90
C ALA A 13 -10.70 -2.53 8.73
N GLY A 14 -9.41 -2.64 9.06
CA GLY A 14 -8.46 -1.52 9.00
C GLY A 14 -8.86 -0.31 9.86
N CYS A 15 -9.57 -0.52 10.97
CA CYS A 15 -10.07 0.56 11.83
C CYS A 15 -9.69 0.36 13.31
N SER A 16 -10.00 1.35 14.15
CA SER A 16 -9.74 1.23 15.59
C SER A 16 -10.68 0.22 16.25
N SER A 17 -10.23 -0.42 17.33
CA SER A 17 -11.08 -1.35 18.11
C SER A 17 -12.28 -0.64 18.76
N ASP A 18 -12.17 0.66 19.02
CA ASP A 18 -13.28 1.48 19.53
C ASP A 18 -14.34 1.73 18.46
N THR A 19 -13.95 1.88 17.19
CA THR A 19 -14.88 1.99 16.06
C THR A 19 -15.73 0.72 15.93
N ILE A 20 -15.11 -0.47 16.01
CA ILE A 20 -15.85 -1.74 16.00
C ILE A 20 -16.76 -1.86 17.22
N ARG A 21 -16.29 -1.45 18.41
CA ARG A 21 -17.12 -1.48 19.62
C ARG A 21 -18.36 -0.58 19.48
N ARG A 22 -18.22 0.63 18.92
CA ARG A 22 -19.36 1.53 18.66
C ARG A 22 -20.33 0.92 17.65
N ALA A 23 -19.83 0.32 16.57
CA ALA A 23 -20.66 -0.37 15.58
C ALA A 23 -21.44 -1.57 16.16
N CYS A 24 -20.86 -2.27 17.15
CA CYS A 24 -21.59 -3.30 17.88
C CYS A 24 -22.67 -2.72 18.81
N GLN A 25 -22.45 -1.52 19.36
CA GLN A 25 -23.39 -0.85 20.27
C GLN A 25 -24.55 -0.17 19.52
N SER A 26 -24.33 0.30 18.30
CA SER A 26 -25.36 0.87 17.41
C SER A 26 -26.17 -0.18 16.67
N GLU A 27 -25.90 -1.47 16.89
CA GLU A 27 -26.51 -2.62 16.20
C GLU A 27 -26.23 -2.72 14.69
N ASP A 28 -25.37 -1.85 14.16
CA ASP A 28 -24.90 -1.90 12.76
C ASP A 28 -24.10 -3.18 12.46
N LEU A 29 -23.55 -3.81 13.51
CA LEU A 29 -22.69 -4.97 13.41
C LEU A 29 -23.18 -6.07 14.35
N ARG A 30 -23.54 -7.24 13.78
CA ARG A 30 -24.06 -8.37 14.57
C ARG A 30 -22.97 -8.95 15.46
N ALA A 31 -23.09 -8.68 16.76
CA ALA A 31 -22.16 -9.13 17.78
C ALA A 31 -22.90 -9.72 18.99
N GLU A 32 -22.22 -10.60 19.71
CA GLU A 32 -22.69 -11.23 20.94
C GLU A 32 -21.74 -10.85 22.10
N MET A 33 -22.30 -10.47 23.24
CA MET A 33 -21.51 -10.30 24.47
C MET A 33 -21.26 -11.67 25.09
N VAL A 34 -19.98 -12.00 25.28
CA VAL A 34 -19.55 -13.26 25.88
C VAL A 34 -18.65 -12.96 27.07
N GLU A 35 -18.76 -13.74 28.14
CA GLU A 35 -17.84 -13.65 29.28
C GLU A 35 -16.41 -14.03 28.84
N GLY A 36 -15.50 -13.07 28.98
CA GLY A 36 -14.08 -13.23 28.74
C GLY A 36 -13.28 -13.25 30.04
N LYS A 37 -11.97 -13.50 29.92
CA LYS A 37 -11.03 -13.61 31.05
C LYS A 37 -10.95 -12.36 31.96
N ARG A 38 -11.43 -11.21 31.50
CA ARG A 38 -11.40 -9.92 32.23
C ARG A 38 -12.78 -9.22 32.24
N GLY A 39 -13.86 -9.99 32.14
CA GLY A 39 -15.23 -9.48 32.08
C GLY A 39 -15.88 -9.69 30.70
N LEU A 40 -17.02 -9.04 30.48
CA LEU A 40 -17.80 -9.21 29.26
C LEU A 40 -17.07 -8.59 28.05
N VAL A 41 -16.96 -9.37 26.97
CA VAL A 41 -16.28 -8.97 25.73
C VAL A 41 -17.21 -9.21 24.54
N TRP A 42 -17.24 -8.23 23.63
CA TRP A 42 -17.96 -8.35 22.38
C TRP A 42 -17.26 -9.32 21.42
N LYS A 43 -18.02 -10.26 20.88
CA LYS A 43 -17.61 -11.14 19.78
C LYS A 43 -18.46 -10.85 18.55
N VAL A 44 -17.79 -10.53 17.46
CA VAL A 44 -18.37 -10.11 16.19
C VAL A 44 -18.49 -11.30 15.24
N ARG A 45 -19.61 -11.43 14.52
CA ARG A 45 -19.75 -12.41 13.44
C ARG A 45 -18.93 -11.96 12.22
N GLU A 46 -18.10 -12.85 11.68
CA GLU A 46 -17.26 -12.53 10.52
C GLU A 46 -18.06 -12.10 9.29
N ASP A 47 -19.19 -12.76 9.01
CA ASP A 47 -20.01 -12.45 7.83
C ASP A 47 -20.58 -11.03 7.91
N SER A 48 -21.12 -10.66 9.08
CA SER A 48 -21.64 -9.30 9.33
C SER A 48 -20.54 -8.24 9.31
N LEU A 49 -19.29 -8.60 9.62
CA LEU A 49 -18.16 -7.69 9.54
C LEU A 49 -17.80 -7.39 8.09
N ARG A 50 -17.87 -8.39 7.20
CA ARG A 50 -17.59 -8.19 5.76
C ARG A 50 -18.64 -7.29 5.12
N ASP A 51 -19.92 -7.58 5.35
CA ASP A 51 -21.03 -6.77 4.85
C ASP A 51 -20.90 -5.30 5.30
N TRP A 52 -20.52 -5.10 6.57
CA TRP A 52 -20.32 -3.76 7.14
C TRP A 52 -19.12 -3.02 6.52
N ILE A 53 -18.03 -3.71 6.18
CA ILE A 53 -16.87 -3.11 5.50
C ILE A 53 -17.27 -2.67 4.09
N GLU A 54 -17.96 -3.54 3.35
CA GLU A 54 -18.40 -3.26 1.98
C GLU A 54 -19.35 -2.06 1.90
N GLU A 55 -20.31 -1.96 2.82
CA GLU A 55 -21.22 -0.82 2.88
C GLU A 55 -20.48 0.48 3.20
N ARG A 56 -19.53 0.43 4.12
CA ARG A 56 -18.72 1.60 4.50
C ARG A 56 -17.80 2.09 3.38
N GLU A 57 -17.27 1.17 2.57
CA GLU A 57 -16.50 1.53 1.37
C GLU A 57 -17.39 2.16 0.30
N ARG A 58 -18.62 1.67 0.12
CA ARG A 58 -19.61 2.27 -0.78
C ARG A 58 -19.99 3.68 -0.36
N GLU A 59 -20.33 3.90 0.91
CA GLU A 59 -20.66 5.24 1.44
C GLU A 59 -19.47 6.22 1.29
N LYS A 60 -18.24 5.73 1.48
CA LYS A 60 -17.05 6.55 1.29
C LYS A 60 -16.88 6.94 -0.17
N GLN A 61 -17.18 6.04 -1.10
CA GLN A 61 -17.12 6.30 -2.54
C GLN A 61 -18.18 7.31 -2.97
N GLU A 62 -19.43 7.15 -2.53
CA GLU A 62 -20.53 8.09 -2.80
C GLU A 62 -20.20 9.51 -2.30
N ARG A 63 -19.65 9.65 -1.09
CA ARG A 63 -19.22 10.96 -0.56
C ARG A 63 -18.08 11.60 -1.35
N LEU A 64 -17.19 10.79 -1.92
CA LEU A 64 -16.10 11.30 -2.76
C LEU A 64 -16.65 11.81 -4.11
N GLU A 65 -17.65 11.13 -4.67
CA GLU A 65 -18.33 11.56 -5.89
C GLU A 65 -19.15 12.84 -5.68
N GLU A 66 -19.88 12.96 -4.56
CA GLU A 66 -20.58 14.20 -4.18
C GLU A 66 -19.63 15.38 -3.97
N ALA A 67 -18.47 15.15 -3.34
CA ALA A 67 -17.46 16.19 -3.13
C ALA A 67 -16.81 16.66 -4.44
N GLN A 68 -16.71 15.80 -5.45
CA GLN A 68 -16.18 16.14 -6.77
C GLN A 68 -17.21 16.85 -7.67
N GLY A 69 -18.51 16.65 -7.45
CA GLY A 69 -19.59 17.31 -8.19
C GLY A 69 -19.88 18.77 -7.80
N SER A 70 -19.35 19.26 -6.69
CA SER A 70 -19.74 20.53 -6.03
C SER A 70 -18.78 21.71 -6.24
N VAL A 71 -18.02 21.78 -7.34
CA VAL A 71 -17.05 22.88 -7.61
C VAL A 71 -17.55 23.89 -8.66
N ALA A 72 -18.85 23.99 -8.89
CA ALA A 72 -19.45 24.93 -9.84
C ALA A 72 -20.44 25.91 -9.16
N ALA A 73 -20.00 26.62 -8.13
CA ALA A 73 -20.70 27.81 -7.63
C ALA A 73 -19.73 28.71 -6.86
N GLY A 74 -18.97 29.54 -7.58
CA GLY A 74 -18.25 30.65 -6.97
C GLY A 74 -19.24 31.71 -6.49
N PRO A 75 -19.16 32.23 -5.26
CA PRO A 75 -20.02 33.31 -4.81
C PRO A 75 -19.63 34.60 -5.54
N GLN A 76 -20.62 35.20 -6.20
CA GLN A 76 -20.55 36.51 -6.82
C GLN A 76 -20.26 37.61 -5.79
N ASP A 77 -19.47 38.58 -6.22
CA ASP A 77 -19.24 39.87 -5.58
C ASP A 77 -20.55 40.52 -5.08
N GLY A 78 -20.57 40.87 -3.79
CA GLY A 78 -21.57 41.70 -3.15
C GLY A 78 -20.98 43.07 -2.78
N PRO A 79 -21.76 44.15 -2.84
CA PRO A 79 -21.31 45.43 -3.41
C PRO A 79 -20.62 46.38 -2.42
N SER A 80 -19.79 47.24 -3.01
CA SER A 80 -19.15 48.41 -2.41
C SER A 80 -20.20 49.39 -1.85
N ILE A 81 -20.17 49.59 -0.53
CA ILE A 81 -20.98 50.61 0.15
C ILE A 81 -20.27 51.95 -0.04
N ALA A 82 -20.82 52.78 -0.92
CA ALA A 82 -20.42 54.17 -1.09
C ALA A 82 -20.78 54.98 0.16
N ALA A 83 -19.80 55.73 0.66
CA ALA A 83 -19.94 56.65 1.78
C ALA A 83 -20.82 57.86 1.37
N GLU A 84 -21.97 58.02 2.01
CA GLU A 84 -22.74 59.27 1.99
C GLU A 84 -22.08 60.30 2.93
N LYS A 85 -21.62 61.41 2.34
CA LYS A 85 -21.29 62.64 3.06
C LYS A 85 -22.58 63.40 3.39
N PRO A 86 -22.76 63.95 4.60
CA PRO A 86 -23.81 64.93 4.82
C PRO A 86 -23.48 66.25 4.12
N GLN A 87 -24.45 66.78 3.35
CA GLN A 87 -24.41 68.12 2.78
C GLN A 87 -24.53 69.17 3.89
N GLU A 88 -23.55 70.07 3.96
CA GLU A 88 -23.68 71.37 4.63
C GLU A 88 -24.55 72.29 3.75
N SER A 89 -25.77 72.58 4.19
CA SER A 89 -26.55 73.69 3.66
C SER A 89 -26.15 74.98 4.37
N THR A 90 -25.31 75.76 3.69
CA THR A 90 -25.18 77.20 3.89
C THR A 90 -26.41 77.88 3.30
N SER A 91 -27.19 78.58 4.12
CA SER A 91 -28.16 79.57 3.64
C SER A 91 -27.91 80.90 4.33
N THR A 92 -27.75 81.88 3.47
CA THR A 92 -27.41 83.28 3.65
C THR A 92 -28.34 84.06 4.58
N ALA A 93 -27.72 85.07 5.18
CA ALA A 93 -28.33 86.19 5.87
C ALA A 93 -29.36 86.94 5.01
N GLU A 94 -30.45 87.33 5.65
CA GLU A 94 -31.18 88.56 5.34
C GLU A 94 -31.47 89.29 6.66
N GLU A 95 -30.99 90.53 6.73
CA GLU A 95 -31.34 91.52 7.73
C GLU A 95 -32.82 91.90 7.59
N MET A 96 -33.56 91.99 8.70
CA MET A 96 -34.47 93.10 8.92
C MET A 96 -34.58 93.41 10.42
N GLN A 97 -34.35 94.69 10.73
CA GLN A 97 -34.71 95.32 11.99
C GLN A 97 -36.21 95.13 12.27
N ASP A 98 -36.57 94.79 13.51
CA ASP A 98 -37.52 95.65 14.22
C ASP A 98 -37.51 95.38 15.72
N GLY A 99 -37.59 96.46 16.50
CA GLY A 99 -37.69 96.42 17.96
C GLY A 99 -39.07 95.94 18.37
N SER A 100 -39.29 94.63 18.38
CA SER A 100 -40.55 94.02 18.79
C SER A 100 -40.46 93.46 20.21
N VAL A 101 -41.27 94.02 21.10
CA VAL A 101 -41.51 93.52 22.46
C VAL A 101 -41.94 92.05 22.35
N MET A 102 -41.08 91.15 22.83
CA MET A 102 -41.35 89.70 22.88
C MET A 102 -42.66 89.46 23.63
N THR A 103 -43.70 89.06 22.90
CA THR A 103 -44.96 88.64 23.51
C THR A 103 -44.77 87.27 24.15
N ALA A 104 -45.46 86.99 25.26
CA ALA A 104 -45.29 85.77 26.05
C ALA A 104 -45.43 84.46 25.24
N GLY A 105 -46.16 84.48 24.11
CA GLY A 105 -46.31 83.35 23.20
C GLY A 105 -45.04 82.99 22.42
N VAL A 106 -44.23 83.98 22.02
CA VAL A 106 -42.97 83.75 21.30
C VAL A 106 -41.92 83.15 22.23
N LEU A 107 -41.89 83.62 23.48
CA LEU A 107 -41.01 83.05 24.51
C LEU A 107 -41.38 81.61 24.86
N ALA A 108 -42.68 81.28 24.90
CA ALA A 108 -43.13 79.90 25.14
C ALA A 108 -42.74 78.96 23.98
N ALA A 109 -42.95 79.38 22.72
CA ALA A 109 -42.55 78.60 21.55
C ALA A 109 -41.02 78.37 21.50
N MET A 110 -40.23 79.40 21.84
CA MET A 110 -38.77 79.27 21.90
C MET A 110 -38.30 78.34 23.04
N GLN A 111 -39.03 78.31 24.16
CA GLN A 111 -38.77 77.37 25.25
C GLN A 111 -39.13 75.94 24.87
N GLU A 112 -40.21 75.72 24.11
CA GLU A 112 -40.58 74.40 23.60
C GLU A 112 -39.58 73.91 22.55
N SER A 113 -39.17 74.74 21.60
CA SER A 113 -38.16 74.37 20.61
C SER A 113 -36.80 74.06 21.25
N LEU A 114 -36.45 74.75 22.34
CA LEU A 114 -35.23 74.44 23.11
C LEU A 114 -35.35 73.10 23.85
N LYS A 115 -36.52 72.75 24.38
CA LYS A 115 -36.74 71.43 25.01
C LYS A 115 -36.64 70.32 23.97
N GLU A 116 -37.29 70.48 22.82
CA GLU A 116 -37.24 69.52 21.72
C GLU A 116 -35.80 69.37 21.19
N ALA A 117 -35.07 70.47 21.00
CA ALA A 117 -33.66 70.42 20.60
C ALA A 117 -32.77 69.71 21.65
N LEU A 118 -33.06 69.88 22.94
CA LEU A 118 -32.36 69.16 24.02
C LEU A 118 -32.71 67.67 24.04
N GLU A 119 -33.94 67.29 23.72
CA GLU A 119 -34.36 65.89 23.61
C GLU A 119 -33.69 65.21 22.41
N VAL A 120 -33.71 65.85 21.23
CA VAL A 120 -32.99 65.36 20.05
C VAL A 120 -31.48 65.25 20.31
N ALA A 121 -30.87 66.21 21.01
CA ALA A 121 -29.47 66.13 21.38
C ALA A 121 -29.16 64.99 22.37
N ARG A 122 -30.10 64.63 23.24
CA ARG A 122 -29.99 63.48 24.15
C ARG A 122 -30.09 62.17 23.38
N GLU A 123 -31.07 62.05 22.47
CA GLU A 123 -31.25 60.86 21.62
C GLU A 123 -30.03 60.64 20.73
N GLN A 124 -29.54 61.67 20.03
CA GLN A 124 -28.32 61.58 19.21
C GLN A 124 -27.09 61.18 20.04
N ARG A 125 -27.01 61.58 21.31
CA ARG A 125 -25.93 61.15 22.20
C ARG A 125 -26.06 59.67 22.55
N VAL A 126 -27.27 59.18 22.81
CA VAL A 126 -27.51 57.75 23.06
C VAL A 126 -27.16 56.94 21.82
N ASP A 127 -27.62 57.35 20.64
CA ASP A 127 -27.32 56.68 19.38
C ASP A 127 -25.82 56.62 19.09
N ARG A 128 -25.09 57.70 19.34
CA ARG A 128 -23.62 57.71 19.22
C ARG A 128 -22.97 56.72 20.18
N LEU A 129 -23.39 56.68 21.44
CA LEU A 129 -22.85 55.74 22.43
C LEU A 129 -23.19 54.29 22.08
N GLU A 130 -24.37 54.01 21.52
CA GLU A 130 -24.73 52.69 21.04
C GLU A 130 -23.93 52.28 19.80
N ALA A 131 -23.70 53.22 18.86
CA ALA A 131 -22.86 52.99 17.69
C ALA A 131 -21.41 52.70 18.09
N GLU A 132 -20.85 53.44 19.06
CA GLU A 132 -19.52 53.17 19.63
C GLU A 132 -19.45 51.78 20.27
N ARG A 133 -20.48 51.39 21.05
CA ARG A 133 -20.54 50.03 21.63
C ARG A 133 -20.55 48.95 20.53
N ARG A 134 -21.42 49.09 19.52
CA ARG A 134 -21.48 48.15 18.38
C ARG A 134 -20.15 48.09 17.62
N ALA A 135 -19.47 49.22 17.43
CA ALA A 135 -18.16 49.26 16.79
C ALA A 135 -17.12 48.49 17.60
N THR A 136 -17.04 48.71 18.92
CA THR A 136 -16.09 47.98 19.78
C THR A 136 -16.39 46.48 19.86
N GLU A 137 -17.66 46.08 19.80
CA GLU A 137 -18.05 44.68 19.75
C GLU A 137 -17.69 44.04 18.40
N ALA A 138 -17.91 44.77 17.30
CA ALA A 138 -17.50 44.34 15.97
C ALA A 138 -15.98 44.17 15.87
N GLU A 139 -15.18 45.09 16.42
CA GLU A 139 -13.72 44.98 16.48
C GLU A 139 -13.27 43.76 17.29
N LYS A 140 -13.88 43.51 18.46
CA LYS A 140 -13.58 42.31 19.26
C LYS A 140 -13.92 41.02 18.52
N ASN A 141 -15.03 41.00 17.80
CA ASN A 141 -15.44 39.86 16.99
C ASN A 141 -14.50 39.65 15.79
N ALA A 142 -14.14 40.73 15.09
CA ALA A 142 -13.18 40.68 13.99
C ALA A 142 -11.82 40.15 14.46
N PHE A 143 -11.34 40.59 15.63
CA PHE A 143 -10.09 40.11 16.21
C PHE A 143 -10.15 38.64 16.62
N ARG A 144 -11.29 38.18 17.17
CA ARG A 144 -11.51 36.75 17.47
C ARG A 144 -11.49 35.92 16.19
N LEU A 145 -12.18 36.36 15.14
CA LEU A 145 -12.21 35.68 13.84
C LEU A 145 -10.82 35.64 13.19
N ALA A 146 -10.08 36.76 13.22
CA ALA A 146 -8.72 36.82 12.69
C ALA A 146 -7.78 35.81 13.36
N ARG A 147 -7.88 35.65 14.68
CA ARG A 147 -7.13 34.61 15.42
C ARG A 147 -7.53 33.20 15.01
N GLN A 148 -8.83 32.95 14.83
CA GLN A 148 -9.31 31.65 14.37
C GLN A 148 -8.81 31.32 12.96
N ILE A 149 -8.88 32.29 12.04
CA ILE A 149 -8.34 32.14 10.68
C ILE A 149 -6.84 31.83 10.73
N GLN A 150 -6.07 32.56 11.54
CA GLN A 150 -4.64 32.31 11.68
C GLN A 150 -4.34 30.90 12.22
N ALA A 151 -5.10 30.43 13.22
CA ALA A 151 -4.96 29.07 13.74
C ALA A 151 -5.27 28.01 12.67
N LEU A 152 -6.37 28.18 11.94
CA LEU A 152 -6.74 27.27 10.85
C LEU A 152 -5.69 27.26 9.73
N MET A 153 -5.12 28.41 9.39
CA MET A 153 -4.02 28.49 8.42
C MET A 153 -2.80 27.70 8.90
N THR A 154 -2.41 27.83 10.17
CA THR A 154 -1.27 27.06 10.71
C THR A 154 -1.53 25.56 10.73
N ASP A 155 -2.76 25.14 11.03
CA ASP A 155 -3.16 23.73 11.00
C ASP A 155 -3.18 23.20 9.57
N MET A 156 -3.68 23.97 8.61
CA MET A 156 -3.63 23.61 7.19
C MET A 156 -2.19 23.46 6.69
N ASP A 157 -1.29 24.39 7.03
CA ASP A 157 0.11 24.29 6.62
C ASP A 157 0.81 23.08 7.27
N ARG A 158 0.47 22.76 8.52
CA ARG A 158 0.93 21.54 9.17
C ARG A 158 0.44 20.29 8.45
N GLN A 159 -0.84 20.23 8.09
CA GLN A 159 -1.40 19.11 7.33
C GLN A 159 -0.73 18.96 5.96
N LYS A 160 -0.51 20.06 5.24
CA LYS A 160 0.20 20.04 3.95
C LYS A 160 1.61 19.47 4.08
N ARG A 161 2.36 19.86 5.13
CA ARG A 161 3.69 19.30 5.40
C ARG A 161 3.63 17.80 5.66
N LEU A 162 2.73 17.35 6.52
CA LEU A 162 2.55 15.92 6.81
C LEU A 162 2.16 15.12 5.56
N LEU A 163 1.33 15.68 4.68
CA LEU A 163 0.99 15.03 3.41
C LEU A 163 2.19 14.96 2.47
N SER A 164 3.02 16.00 2.41
CA SER A 164 4.27 16.00 1.63
C SER A 164 5.25 14.94 2.14
N GLU A 165 5.50 14.91 3.45
CA GLU A 165 6.38 13.92 4.10
C GLU A 165 5.87 12.49 3.89
N ASN A 166 4.55 12.28 3.98
CA ASN A 166 3.95 10.97 3.67
C ASN A 166 4.09 10.60 2.20
N ALA A 167 3.95 11.54 1.27
CA ALA A 167 4.11 11.29 -0.16
C ALA A 167 5.57 10.92 -0.47
N GLU A 168 6.54 11.65 0.09
CA GLU A 168 7.97 11.35 -0.03
C GLU A 168 8.29 9.96 0.54
N SER A 169 7.78 9.61 1.73
CA SER A 169 7.96 8.28 2.33
C SER A 169 7.36 7.15 1.49
N LEU A 170 6.23 7.40 0.81
CA LEU A 170 5.64 6.41 -0.10
C LEU A 170 6.50 6.22 -1.36
N ILE A 171 7.06 7.31 -1.91
CA ILE A 171 7.97 7.26 -3.04
C ILE A 171 9.24 6.48 -2.68
N GLU A 172 9.81 6.73 -1.50
CA GLU A 172 10.98 5.99 -1.00
C GLU A 172 10.68 4.50 -0.87
N LYS A 173 9.55 4.12 -0.26
CA LYS A 173 9.15 2.71 -0.14
C LYS A 173 8.90 2.04 -1.49
N ASP A 174 8.31 2.74 -2.45
CA ASP A 174 8.12 2.20 -3.80
C ASP A 174 9.47 1.99 -4.52
N ALA A 175 10.42 2.91 -4.34
CA ALA A 175 11.77 2.75 -4.85
C ALA A 175 12.51 1.58 -4.20
N GLU A 176 12.40 1.40 -2.88
CA GLU A 176 12.95 0.26 -2.15
C GLU A 176 12.36 -1.07 -2.64
N LEU A 177 11.04 -1.14 -2.83
CA LEU A 177 10.38 -2.34 -3.35
C LEU A 177 10.85 -2.67 -4.77
N LYS A 178 10.98 -1.66 -5.64
CA LYS A 178 11.52 -1.85 -7.00
C LYS A 178 12.96 -2.36 -6.98
N GLN A 179 13.80 -1.83 -6.11
CA GLN A 179 15.18 -2.32 -5.94
C GLN A 179 15.20 -3.76 -5.43
N GLN A 180 14.35 -4.12 -4.46
CA GLN A 180 14.24 -5.49 -3.97
C GLN A 180 13.77 -6.46 -5.05
N LEU A 181 12.79 -6.07 -5.86
CA LEU A 181 12.32 -6.87 -6.99
C LEU A 181 13.45 -7.10 -8.00
N ALA A 182 14.20 -6.05 -8.38
CA ALA A 182 15.32 -6.18 -9.30
C ALA A 182 16.41 -7.13 -8.74
N ILE A 183 16.75 -7.01 -7.45
CA ILE A 183 17.70 -7.92 -6.79
C ILE A 183 17.19 -9.37 -6.81
N ASN A 184 15.89 -9.58 -6.61
CA ASN A 184 15.30 -10.91 -6.63
C ASN A 184 15.25 -11.51 -8.04
N GLU A 185 14.98 -10.69 -9.05
CA GLU A 185 15.04 -11.08 -10.47
C GLU A 185 16.47 -11.48 -10.85
N GLU A 186 17.47 -10.67 -10.52
CA GLU A 186 18.88 -11.02 -10.76
C GLU A 186 19.28 -12.33 -10.05
N LYS A 187 18.83 -12.54 -8.81
CA LYS A 187 19.10 -13.80 -8.09
C LYS A 187 18.43 -14.98 -8.78
N ALA A 188 17.19 -14.83 -9.22
CA ALA A 188 16.46 -15.88 -9.93
C ALA A 188 17.13 -16.21 -11.27
N GLU A 189 17.64 -15.21 -12.00
CA GLU A 189 18.40 -15.42 -13.23
C GLU A 189 19.73 -16.14 -12.97
N ARG A 190 20.47 -15.75 -11.93
CA ARG A 190 21.70 -16.45 -11.53
C ARG A 190 21.42 -17.90 -11.13
N GLU A 191 20.36 -18.15 -10.37
CA GLU A 191 19.96 -19.51 -10.01
C GLU A 191 19.54 -20.35 -11.23
N ARG A 192 18.87 -19.75 -12.22
CA ARG A 192 18.54 -20.43 -13.48
C ARG A 192 19.81 -20.77 -14.27
N ALA A 193 20.75 -19.83 -14.40
CA ALA A 193 22.02 -20.07 -15.07
C ALA A 193 22.81 -21.22 -14.41
N ILE A 194 22.89 -21.24 -13.08
CA ILE A 194 23.55 -22.33 -12.34
C ILE A 194 22.86 -23.68 -12.60
N ARG A 195 21.52 -23.71 -12.67
CA ARG A 195 20.79 -24.94 -12.97
C ARG A 195 21.01 -25.41 -14.41
N GLU A 196 21.02 -24.49 -15.37
CA GLU A 196 21.31 -24.81 -16.78
C GLU A 196 22.74 -25.34 -16.96
N GLU A 197 23.72 -24.75 -16.27
CA GLU A 197 25.11 -25.25 -16.24
C GLU A 197 25.18 -26.65 -15.63
N ALA A 198 24.55 -26.87 -14.47
CA ALA A 198 24.51 -28.18 -13.83
C ALA A 198 23.80 -29.22 -14.70
N GLU A 199 22.72 -28.86 -15.38
CA GLU A 199 22.04 -29.75 -16.33
C GLU A 199 22.96 -30.08 -17.50
N ALA A 200 23.65 -29.09 -18.09
CA ALA A 200 24.62 -29.30 -19.16
C ALA A 200 25.77 -30.24 -18.74
N GLU A 201 26.31 -30.07 -17.54
CA GLU A 201 27.33 -30.97 -16.98
C GLU A 201 26.79 -32.41 -16.83
N THR A 202 25.55 -32.57 -16.36
CA THR A 202 24.95 -33.91 -16.26
C THR A 202 24.72 -34.55 -17.62
N TYR A 203 24.38 -33.77 -18.65
CA TYR A 203 24.26 -34.27 -20.01
C TYR A 203 25.62 -34.70 -20.58
N GLN A 204 26.67 -33.91 -20.37
CA GLN A 204 28.04 -34.26 -20.77
C GLN A 204 28.53 -35.52 -20.06
N ALA A 205 28.36 -35.61 -18.75
CA ALA A 205 28.74 -36.80 -17.98
C ALA A 205 28.00 -38.07 -18.44
N ARG A 206 26.72 -37.94 -18.83
CA ARG A 206 25.96 -39.06 -19.42
C ARG A 206 26.48 -39.46 -20.79
N ALA A 207 26.83 -38.49 -21.63
CA ALA A 207 27.41 -38.76 -22.95
C ALA A 207 28.75 -39.49 -22.82
N GLU A 208 29.64 -39.00 -21.96
CA GLU A 208 30.92 -39.66 -21.67
C GLU A 208 30.72 -41.07 -21.10
N ALA A 209 29.77 -41.26 -20.18
CA ALA A 209 29.46 -42.58 -19.63
C ALA A 209 28.98 -43.58 -20.70
N LEU A 210 28.20 -43.12 -21.68
CA LEU A 210 27.79 -43.95 -22.82
C LEU A 210 28.98 -44.32 -23.71
N GLU A 211 29.86 -43.36 -24.02
CA GLU A 211 31.09 -43.64 -24.77
C GLU A 211 32.00 -44.64 -24.03
N PHE A 212 32.11 -44.53 -22.71
CA PHE A 212 32.85 -45.50 -21.90
C PHE A 212 32.20 -46.87 -21.91
N GLN A 213 30.86 -46.96 -21.85
CA GLN A 213 30.16 -48.24 -21.98
C GLN A 213 30.39 -48.89 -23.35
N GLU A 214 30.40 -48.12 -24.44
CA GLU A 214 30.68 -48.64 -25.77
C GLU A 214 32.11 -49.17 -25.90
N LYS A 215 33.09 -48.44 -25.35
CA LYS A 215 34.49 -48.90 -25.30
C LYS A 215 34.65 -50.17 -24.46
N LEU A 216 33.95 -50.28 -23.34
CA LEU A 216 33.96 -51.50 -22.52
C LEU A 216 33.38 -52.70 -23.28
N LYS A 217 32.24 -52.52 -23.95
CA LYS A 217 31.65 -53.59 -24.77
C LYS A 217 32.57 -54.01 -25.92
N ALA A 218 33.25 -53.06 -26.57
CA ALA A 218 34.23 -53.36 -27.60
C ALA A 218 35.42 -54.17 -27.05
N ALA A 219 35.95 -53.78 -25.89
CA ALA A 219 37.04 -54.51 -25.21
C ALA A 219 36.60 -55.91 -24.75
N GLU A 220 35.37 -56.07 -24.26
CA GLU A 220 34.80 -57.39 -23.92
C GLU A 220 34.72 -58.30 -25.15
N GLN A 221 34.26 -57.77 -26.30
CA GLN A 221 34.23 -58.51 -27.56
C GLN A 221 35.64 -58.91 -28.04
N GLU A 222 36.64 -58.07 -27.86
CA GLU A 222 38.03 -58.41 -28.17
C GLU A 222 38.57 -59.51 -27.24
N LEU A 223 38.29 -59.43 -25.94
CA LEU A 223 38.66 -60.48 -24.98
C LEU A 223 37.98 -61.80 -25.32
N GLU A 224 36.72 -61.79 -25.75
CA GLU A 224 36.01 -62.99 -26.22
C GLU A 224 36.67 -63.60 -27.45
N LYS A 225 37.08 -62.77 -28.44
CA LYS A 225 37.81 -63.24 -29.62
C LYS A 225 39.15 -63.87 -29.23
N ILE A 226 39.93 -63.22 -28.36
CA ILE A 226 41.21 -63.74 -27.88
C ILE A 226 41.00 -65.05 -27.12
N ARG A 227 39.94 -65.16 -26.31
CA ARG A 227 39.59 -66.42 -25.62
C ARG A 227 39.24 -67.52 -26.62
N ALA A 228 38.45 -67.23 -27.64
CA ALA A 228 38.11 -68.19 -28.68
C ALA A 228 39.37 -68.67 -29.44
N GLU A 229 40.26 -67.76 -29.83
CA GLU A 229 41.55 -68.09 -30.47
C GLU A 229 42.48 -68.91 -29.54
N ALA A 230 42.48 -68.60 -28.24
CA ALA A 230 43.21 -69.36 -27.24
C ALA A 230 42.63 -70.78 -27.07
N GLU A 231 41.30 -70.93 -27.09
CA GLU A 231 40.63 -72.23 -27.04
C GLU A 231 40.91 -73.06 -28.32
N GLU A 232 40.86 -72.44 -29.50
CA GLU A 232 41.24 -73.07 -30.78
C GLU A 232 42.70 -73.50 -30.80
N SER A 233 43.63 -72.66 -30.34
CA SER A 233 45.04 -73.03 -30.27
C SER A 233 45.27 -74.13 -29.22
N SER A 234 44.56 -74.10 -28.09
CA SER A 234 44.64 -75.15 -27.07
C SER A 234 44.10 -76.50 -27.56
N SER A 235 43.02 -76.49 -28.35
CA SER A 235 42.45 -77.71 -28.95
C SER A 235 43.40 -78.29 -30.00
N LYS A 236 43.98 -77.46 -30.88
CA LYS A 236 45.05 -77.86 -31.82
C LYS A 236 46.27 -78.44 -31.09
N LEU A 237 46.69 -77.85 -29.96
CA LEU A 237 47.79 -78.39 -29.15
C LEU A 237 47.44 -79.73 -28.49
N LYS A 238 46.20 -79.92 -28.05
CA LYS A 238 45.72 -81.22 -27.53
C LYS A 238 45.73 -82.28 -28.61
N GLU A 239 45.19 -81.97 -29.80
CA GLU A 239 45.23 -82.87 -30.97
C GLU A 239 46.68 -83.25 -31.31
N ALA A 240 47.57 -82.26 -31.47
CA ALA A 240 48.99 -82.51 -31.73
C ALA A 240 49.65 -83.37 -30.63
N ARG A 241 49.33 -83.15 -29.35
CA ARG A 241 49.80 -84.02 -28.25
C ARG A 241 49.30 -85.46 -28.41
N THR A 242 48.02 -85.65 -28.70
CA THR A 242 47.46 -87.01 -28.90
C THR A 242 48.08 -87.71 -30.11
N GLU A 243 48.42 -86.98 -31.17
CA GLU A 243 49.14 -87.53 -32.32
C GLU A 243 50.57 -87.95 -31.94
N ILE A 244 51.29 -87.12 -31.18
CA ILE A 244 52.64 -87.44 -30.70
C ILE A 244 52.60 -88.68 -29.79
N GLU A 245 51.67 -88.74 -28.82
CA GLU A 245 51.49 -89.90 -27.95
C GLU A 245 51.14 -91.16 -28.75
N GLY A 246 50.30 -91.03 -29.79
CA GLY A 246 49.98 -92.09 -30.73
C GLY A 246 51.23 -92.57 -31.51
N TRP A 247 52.07 -91.65 -31.98
CA TRP A 247 53.34 -91.95 -32.63
C TRP A 247 54.33 -92.64 -31.69
N GLU A 248 54.48 -92.14 -30.46
CA GLU A 248 55.33 -92.77 -29.45
C GLU A 248 54.87 -94.17 -29.10
N SER A 249 53.56 -94.38 -28.97
CA SER A 249 52.97 -95.69 -28.70
C SER A 249 53.23 -96.67 -29.86
N ARG A 250 53.05 -96.23 -31.12
CA ARG A 250 53.40 -97.04 -32.31
C ARG A 250 54.89 -97.35 -32.36
N ARG A 251 55.75 -96.39 -32.03
CA ARG A 251 57.21 -96.58 -32.00
C ARG A 251 57.62 -97.57 -30.91
N LYS A 252 57.07 -97.45 -29.70
CA LYS A 252 57.28 -98.41 -28.60
C LYS A 252 56.79 -99.81 -28.99
N GLN A 253 55.62 -99.95 -29.63
CA GLN A 253 55.13 -101.23 -30.16
C GLN A 253 56.08 -101.81 -31.22
N SER A 254 56.57 -101.00 -32.17
CA SER A 254 57.51 -101.46 -33.20
C SER A 254 58.87 -101.88 -32.62
N PHE A 255 59.33 -101.21 -31.55
CA PHE A 255 60.52 -101.57 -30.80
C PHE A 255 60.33 -102.89 -30.05
N TRP A 256 59.21 -103.08 -29.34
CA TRP A 256 58.89 -104.32 -28.66
C TRP A 256 58.67 -105.49 -29.63
N ASN A 257 58.00 -105.27 -30.78
CA ASN A 257 57.85 -106.29 -31.83
C ASN A 257 59.20 -106.71 -32.44
N ARG A 258 60.15 -105.77 -32.54
CA ARG A 258 61.52 -106.04 -33.02
C ARG A 258 62.37 -106.79 -31.98
N ILE A 259 62.18 -106.53 -30.68
CA ILE A 259 62.91 -107.22 -29.59
C ILE A 259 62.34 -108.62 -29.33
N LEU A 260 61.02 -108.79 -29.43
CA LEU A 260 60.35 -110.06 -29.14
C LEU A 260 60.28 -111.01 -30.36
N GLY A 261 60.91 -110.65 -31.49
CA GLY A 261 61.06 -111.54 -32.64
C GLY A 261 59.75 -111.94 -33.33
N ARG A 262 58.69 -111.13 -33.23
CA ARG A 262 57.42 -111.37 -33.93
C ARG A 262 57.39 -110.58 -35.24
N SER A 263 57.97 -111.16 -36.29
CA SER A 263 57.69 -110.79 -37.67
C SER A 263 56.41 -111.50 -38.13
N GLY A 264 55.36 -110.72 -38.41
CA GLY A 264 54.34 -111.12 -39.38
C GLY A 264 54.52 -110.26 -40.62
#